data_AF-A0AAW4J6W1-F1
#
_entry.id   AF-A0AAW4J6W1-F1
#
_cell.length_a   1.000
_cell.length_b   1.000
_cell.length_c   1.000
_cell.angle_alpha   90.00
_cell.angle_beta   90.00
_cell.angle_gamma   90.00
#
_symmetry.space_group_name_H-M   'P 1'
#
loop_
_entity.id
_entity.type
_entity.pdbx_description
1 polymer ?
#
loop_
_entity_poly.entity_id
_entity_poly.type
_entity_poly.pdbx_seq_one_letter_code
_entity_poly.pdbx_strand_id
1 'polypeptide(L)'
;MQFRKFYFEFDGKKSKDRNLKMVVIDNKGEEDKFGVEQEIIEEDNGTDTPLFLGIKRKPQSLKISIMKMNKYSRPLPYTDKELEEICRWLFKKEYKPLKVYDQTDLTYYVIFTKGTDFFNCAKEGYINLEMRLNAPYGYSNLFNNDYRIKGEKVIDIYNGSDIDNFIYPDIEFELRDNSTDLTIKNLSLGETMEFNNLVSNDHIMIYNEGLKDMVSLKDKSRNIFQHSNKKFIKLQYGLNRIQVKGNCRIRFLYQYPIGFK
;
A
#
# COMPACT_ATOMS: atom_id res chain seq x y z
N MET A 1 6.00 -12.01 18.19
CA MET A 1 6.77 -11.21 17.21
C MET A 1 5.94 -11.08 15.95
N GLN A 2 5.58 -9.85 15.58
CA GLN A 2 4.70 -9.54 14.43
C GLN A 2 5.12 -10.22 13.12
N PHE A 3 6.42 -10.50 12.97
CA PHE A 3 7.01 -11.19 11.84
C PHE A 3 7.64 -12.49 12.33
N ARG A 4 7.58 -13.60 11.59
CA ARG A 4 8.02 -14.93 12.09
C ARG A 4 9.32 -15.44 11.44
N LYS A 5 9.82 -14.81 10.38
CA LYS A 5 11.09 -15.12 9.69
C LYS A 5 12.16 -14.12 10.03
N PHE A 6 13.39 -14.58 9.85
CA PHE A 6 14.57 -13.86 10.26
C PHE A 6 14.97 -12.73 9.31
N TYR A 7 14.47 -12.64 8.08
CA TYR A 7 15.00 -11.68 7.11
C TYR A 7 13.92 -10.74 6.56
N PHE A 8 14.35 -9.52 6.27
CA PHE A 8 13.58 -8.49 5.60
C PHE A 8 14.39 -7.83 4.46
N GLU A 9 13.68 -7.17 3.57
CA GLU A 9 14.20 -6.26 2.55
C GLU A 9 13.67 -4.85 2.84
N PHE A 10 14.55 -3.87 2.89
CA PHE A 10 14.20 -2.47 3.12
C PHE A 10 14.88 -1.59 2.09
N ASP A 11 14.11 -0.72 1.43
CA ASP A 11 14.63 0.20 0.39
C ASP A 11 15.41 -0.57 -0.72
N GLY A 12 14.87 -1.73 -1.12
CA GLY A 12 15.45 -2.62 -2.13
C GLY A 12 16.71 -3.39 -1.70
N LYS A 13 17.18 -3.24 -0.45
CA LYS A 13 18.37 -3.94 0.07
C LYS A 13 17.96 -5.03 1.05
N LYS A 14 18.60 -6.20 0.95
CA LYS A 14 18.29 -7.35 1.78
C LYS A 14 19.13 -7.35 3.06
N SER A 15 18.48 -7.61 4.19
CA SER A 15 19.15 -7.85 5.49
C SER A 15 20.06 -9.08 5.46
N LYS A 16 19.68 -10.10 4.66
CA LYS A 16 20.44 -11.33 4.46
C LYS A 16 21.86 -11.08 3.95
N ASP A 17 22.05 -10.12 3.05
CA ASP A 17 23.37 -9.78 2.48
C ASP A 17 24.33 -9.22 3.54
N ARG A 18 23.80 -8.77 4.69
CA ARG A 18 24.54 -8.22 5.83
C ARG A 18 24.55 -9.16 7.03
N ASN A 19 24.06 -10.39 6.87
CA ASN A 19 23.90 -11.35 7.97
C ASN A 19 23.02 -10.84 9.12
N LEU A 20 22.12 -9.89 8.87
CA LEU A 20 21.22 -9.34 9.88
C LEU A 20 19.94 -10.16 9.93
N LYS A 21 19.64 -10.73 11.10
CA LYS A 21 18.44 -11.50 11.37
C LYS A 21 17.53 -10.76 12.35
N MET A 22 16.23 -10.71 12.10
CA MET A 22 15.23 -10.36 13.09
C MET A 22 15.20 -11.43 14.17
N VAL A 23 15.25 -11.01 15.43
CA VAL A 23 15.32 -11.89 16.60
C VAL A 23 14.29 -11.43 17.64
N VAL A 24 13.89 -12.39 18.46
CA VAL A 24 13.06 -12.13 19.64
C VAL A 24 13.99 -12.11 20.84
N ILE A 25 14.04 -10.98 21.55
CA ILE A 25 14.88 -10.82 22.74
C ILE A 25 14.07 -11.05 24.02
N ASP A 26 12.85 -10.51 24.07
CA ASP A 26 11.88 -10.74 25.14
C ASP A 26 10.48 -10.82 24.53
N ASN A 27 9.72 -11.84 24.91
CA ASN A 27 8.32 -12.04 24.47
C ASN A 27 7.33 -11.68 25.58
N LYS A 28 7.79 -11.24 26.76
CA LYS A 28 6.89 -10.91 27.87
C LYS A 28 6.11 -9.64 27.55
N GLY A 29 4.87 -9.82 27.09
CA GLY A 29 3.89 -8.75 26.92
C GLY A 29 3.81 -8.12 25.53
N GLU A 30 4.51 -8.64 24.53
CA GLU A 30 4.31 -8.22 23.13
C GLU A 30 3.35 -9.19 22.42
N GLU A 31 2.12 -8.74 22.19
CA GLU A 31 1.11 -9.45 21.41
C GLU A 31 1.32 -9.17 19.90
N ASP A 32 1.15 -10.21 19.08
CA ASP A 32 1.10 -10.05 17.63
C ASP A 32 -0.18 -9.29 17.28
N LYS A 33 -0.07 -8.26 16.45
CA LYS A 33 -1.24 -7.49 16.04
C LYS A 33 -2.02 -8.28 15.01
N PHE A 34 -3.35 -8.23 15.14
CA PHE A 34 -4.29 -8.82 14.20
C PHE A 34 -5.25 -7.74 13.68
N GLY A 35 -5.41 -7.67 12.35
CA GLY A 35 -6.25 -6.68 11.69
C GLY A 35 -5.64 -5.28 11.66
N VAL A 36 -6.48 -4.26 11.82
CA VAL A 36 -6.09 -2.85 11.84
C VAL A 36 -6.65 -2.17 13.07
N GLU A 37 -5.85 -1.31 13.71
CA GLU A 37 -6.29 -0.54 14.86
C GLU A 37 -7.32 0.52 14.45
N GLN A 38 -8.43 0.60 15.21
CA GLN A 38 -9.59 1.43 14.93
C GLN A 38 -9.98 2.24 16.17
N GLU A 39 -10.15 3.54 15.99
CA GLU A 39 -10.72 4.46 16.97
C GLU A 39 -12.18 4.74 16.58
N ILE A 40 -13.10 4.54 17.51
CA ILE A 40 -14.52 4.83 17.31
C ILE A 40 -14.75 6.32 17.56
N ILE A 41 -15.51 6.95 16.67
CA ILE A 41 -15.96 8.33 16.82
C ILE A 41 -17.46 8.29 17.12
N GLU A 42 -17.82 8.75 18.31
CA GLU A 42 -19.17 8.75 18.85
C GLU A 42 -19.48 10.06 19.55
N GLU A 43 -20.75 10.45 19.55
CA GLU A 43 -21.27 11.62 20.26
C GLU A 43 -22.35 11.19 21.26
N ASP A 44 -22.28 11.73 22.47
CA ASP A 44 -23.33 11.54 23.47
C ASP A 44 -24.58 12.35 23.07
N ASN A 45 -25.70 11.66 22.94
CA ASN A 45 -26.99 12.23 22.56
C ASN A 45 -28.01 12.25 23.73
N GLY A 46 -27.56 11.95 24.95
CA GLY A 46 -28.41 11.89 26.14
C GLY A 46 -29.31 10.64 26.23
N THR A 47 -29.03 9.61 25.42
CA THR A 47 -29.68 8.29 25.49
C THR A 47 -28.68 7.21 25.89
N ASP A 48 -29.16 6.02 26.25
CA ASP A 48 -28.30 4.87 26.57
C ASP A 48 -27.47 4.38 25.36
N THR A 49 -27.73 4.89 24.15
CA THR A 49 -27.00 4.53 22.92
C THR A 49 -26.36 5.77 22.29
N PRO A 50 -25.02 5.90 22.33
CA PRO A 50 -24.34 7.03 21.71
C PRO A 50 -24.52 7.02 20.19
N LEU A 51 -24.45 8.20 19.57
CA LEU A 51 -24.55 8.36 18.13
C LEU A 51 -23.22 7.97 17.48
N PHE A 52 -23.20 6.87 16.74
CA PHE A 52 -22.04 6.45 15.95
C PHE A 52 -21.81 7.38 14.76
N LEU A 53 -20.67 8.08 14.74
CA LEU A 53 -20.28 9.00 13.68
C LEU A 53 -19.29 8.36 12.69
N GLY A 54 -18.54 7.35 13.11
CA GLY A 54 -17.64 6.60 12.22
C GLY A 54 -16.44 5.97 12.91
N ILE A 55 -15.49 5.53 12.10
CA ILE A 55 -14.24 4.91 12.56
C ILE A 55 -13.05 5.62 11.93
N LYS A 56 -12.03 5.89 12.75
CA LYS A 56 -10.74 6.42 12.31
C LYS A 56 -9.66 5.36 12.50
N ARG A 57 -8.93 5.05 11.43
CA ARG A 57 -7.77 4.15 11.50
C ARG A 57 -6.49 4.98 11.61
N LYS A 58 -5.62 4.64 12.55
CA LYS A 58 -4.34 5.33 12.77
C LYS A 58 -3.16 4.48 12.25
N PRO A 59 -2.19 5.06 11.53
CA PRO A 59 -0.98 4.34 11.18
C PRO A 59 -0.25 3.84 12.43
N GLN A 60 0.21 2.60 12.38
CA GLN A 60 0.71 1.90 13.55
C GLN A 60 2.24 1.98 13.65
N SER A 61 2.76 1.92 14.88
CA SER A 61 4.17 1.66 15.13
C SER A 61 4.41 0.18 15.44
N LEU A 62 5.55 -0.33 14.99
CA LEU A 62 6.03 -1.68 15.24
C LEU A 62 7.46 -1.62 15.79
N LYS A 63 7.78 -2.58 16.66
CA LYS A 63 9.12 -2.79 17.19
C LYS A 63 9.70 -4.07 16.61
N ILE A 64 10.96 -4.03 16.21
CA ILE A 64 11.71 -5.20 15.78
C ILE A 64 13.10 -5.15 16.40
N SER A 65 13.67 -6.32 16.69
CA SER A 65 15.06 -6.43 17.10
C SER A 65 15.83 -7.17 16.01
N ILE A 66 17.03 -6.68 15.67
CA ILE A 66 17.91 -7.32 14.68
C ILE A 66 19.26 -7.67 15.30
N MET A 67 19.81 -8.82 14.95
CA MET A 67 21.12 -9.29 15.40
C MET A 67 21.92 -9.81 14.19
N LYS A 68 23.22 -9.53 14.18
CA LYS A 68 24.15 -10.06 13.18
C LYS A 68 24.49 -11.50 13.56
N MET A 69 24.19 -12.44 12.67
CA MET A 69 24.38 -13.86 12.93
C MET A 69 24.90 -14.59 11.70
N ASN A 70 25.75 -15.60 11.91
CA ASN A 70 26.19 -16.45 10.82
C ASN A 70 25.09 -17.42 10.33
N LYS A 71 25.44 -18.25 9.34
CA LYS A 71 24.55 -19.27 8.77
C LYS A 71 24.03 -20.31 9.78
N TYR A 72 24.74 -20.50 10.89
CA TYR A 72 24.38 -21.42 11.97
C TYR A 72 23.66 -20.71 13.14
N SER A 73 23.21 -19.48 12.94
CA SER A 73 22.55 -18.67 13.98
C SER A 73 23.41 -18.49 15.24
N ARG A 74 24.73 -18.33 15.05
CA ARG A 74 25.61 -17.82 16.12
C ARG A 74 25.80 -16.32 15.95
N PRO A 75 25.77 -15.53 17.05
CA PRO A 75 26.08 -14.11 17.01
C PRO A 75 27.43 -13.85 16.35
N LEU A 76 27.53 -12.71 15.67
CA LEU A 76 28.77 -12.19 15.10
C LEU A 76 29.02 -10.78 15.64
N PRO A 77 30.29 -10.39 15.84
CA PRO A 77 30.63 -9.06 16.27
C PRO A 77 30.28 -8.02 15.19
N TYR A 78 29.83 -6.85 15.63
CA TYR A 78 29.68 -5.67 14.79
C TYR A 78 30.98 -4.89 14.72
N THR A 79 31.32 -4.42 13.54
CA THR A 79 32.34 -3.38 13.35
C THR A 79 31.68 -2.00 13.31
N ASP A 80 32.43 -0.95 13.67
CA ASP A 80 31.87 0.40 13.74
C ASP A 80 31.41 0.88 12.35
N LYS A 81 32.14 0.53 11.29
CA LYS A 81 31.76 0.79 9.90
C LYS A 81 30.43 0.11 9.52
N GLU A 82 30.20 -1.13 9.96
CA GLU A 82 28.92 -1.81 9.69
C GLU A 82 27.76 -1.12 10.41
N LEU A 83 27.96 -0.62 11.63
CA LEU A 83 26.93 0.14 12.35
C LEU A 83 26.59 1.45 11.64
N GLU A 84 27.60 2.17 11.12
CA GLU A 84 27.39 3.36 10.29
C GLU A 84 26.58 3.04 9.03
N GLU A 85 26.91 1.94 8.34
CA GLU A 85 26.20 1.49 7.14
C GLU A 85 24.75 1.10 7.45
N ILE A 86 24.51 0.44 8.58
CA ILE A 86 23.16 0.08 9.05
C ILE A 86 22.37 1.35 9.36
N CYS A 87 22.95 2.31 10.07
CA CYS A 87 22.31 3.58 10.41
C CYS A 87 21.91 4.34 9.13
N ARG A 88 22.85 4.50 8.18
CA ARG A 88 22.58 5.16 6.88
C ARG A 88 21.56 4.41 6.03
N TRP A 89 21.48 3.09 6.16
CA TRP A 89 20.52 2.27 5.42
C TRP A 89 19.11 2.39 6.00
N LEU A 90 18.93 2.25 7.30
CA LEU A 90 17.61 2.18 7.93
C LEU A 90 16.99 3.56 8.18
N PHE A 91 17.76 4.55 8.64
CA PHE A 91 17.24 5.87 9.00
C PHE A 91 17.15 6.80 7.79
N LYS A 92 16.12 6.57 6.97
CA LYS A 92 15.75 7.41 5.82
C LYS A 92 14.83 8.56 6.22
N LYS A 93 14.82 9.62 5.40
CA LYS A 93 13.96 10.80 5.61
C LYS A 93 12.51 10.63 5.14
N GLU A 94 12.21 9.52 4.46
CA GLU A 94 10.93 9.24 3.83
C GLU A 94 10.51 7.80 4.11
N TYR A 95 9.22 7.52 3.99
CA TYR A 95 8.72 6.16 4.02
C TYR A 95 9.32 5.35 2.86
N LYS A 96 9.87 4.18 3.17
CA LYS A 96 10.44 3.26 2.19
C LYS A 96 9.78 1.88 2.31
N PRO A 97 9.75 1.10 1.21
CA PRO A 97 9.16 -0.22 1.23
C PRO A 97 9.97 -1.17 2.10
N LEU A 98 9.28 -1.88 2.98
CA LEU A 98 9.72 -3.00 3.79
C LEU A 98 8.95 -4.25 3.36
N LYS A 99 9.69 -5.29 2.99
CA LYS A 99 9.13 -6.62 2.70
C LYS A 99 9.73 -7.63 3.66
N VAL A 100 8.88 -8.40 4.32
CA VAL A 100 9.30 -9.46 5.25
C VAL A 100 9.22 -10.80 4.51
N TYR A 101 10.19 -11.67 4.73
CA TYR A 101 10.29 -12.93 3.96
C TYR A 101 9.14 -13.92 4.24
N ASP A 102 8.34 -13.73 5.29
CA ASP A 102 7.08 -14.47 5.50
C ASP A 102 5.95 -14.05 4.57
N GLN A 103 5.97 -12.79 4.17
CA GLN A 103 4.87 -12.11 3.50
C GLN A 103 5.44 -11.35 2.31
N THR A 104 6.11 -12.07 1.40
CA THR A 104 6.75 -11.45 0.22
C THR A 104 5.76 -10.74 -0.70
N ASP A 105 4.49 -11.12 -0.62
CA ASP A 105 3.38 -10.52 -1.35
C ASP A 105 2.86 -9.22 -0.71
N LEU A 106 3.33 -8.90 0.50
CA LEU A 106 3.00 -7.67 1.21
C LEU A 106 4.19 -6.72 1.25
N THR A 107 3.87 -5.44 1.04
CA THR A 107 4.77 -4.32 1.16
C THR A 107 4.23 -3.39 2.22
N TYR A 108 5.05 -3.14 3.25
CA TYR A 108 4.76 -2.13 4.26
C TYR A 108 5.61 -0.90 3.95
N TYR A 109 5.03 0.29 3.89
CA TYR A 109 5.82 1.51 3.77
C TYR A 109 6.10 2.06 5.16
N VAL A 110 7.37 2.02 5.56
CA VAL A 110 7.79 2.32 6.93
C VAL A 110 8.87 3.39 6.96
N ILE A 111 8.94 4.09 8.10
CA ILE A 111 10.06 4.94 8.48
C ILE A 111 10.55 4.53 9.86
N PHE A 112 11.85 4.33 10.01
CA PHE A 112 12.46 4.04 11.31
C PHE A 112 12.58 5.33 12.12
N THR A 113 12.00 5.34 13.32
CA THR A 113 11.90 6.53 14.18
C THR A 113 12.90 6.51 15.32
N LYS A 114 13.26 5.32 15.81
CA LYS A 114 14.17 5.15 16.95
C LYS A 114 14.98 3.87 16.79
N GLY A 115 16.24 3.92 17.23
CA GLY A 115 17.10 2.76 17.36
C GLY A 115 17.83 2.79 18.71
N THR A 116 17.94 1.64 19.37
CA THR A 116 18.83 1.45 20.52
C THR A 116 19.59 0.14 20.34
N ASP A 117 20.77 0.04 20.92
CA ASP A 117 21.64 -1.12 20.82
C ASP A 117 21.96 -1.70 22.19
N PHE A 118 22.26 -2.99 22.20
CA PHE A 118 22.85 -3.69 23.33
C PHE A 118 23.96 -4.57 22.80
N PHE A 119 25.20 -4.34 23.23
CA PHE A 119 26.36 -5.13 22.85
C PHE A 119 27.13 -5.59 24.09
N ASN A 120 27.63 -6.83 24.06
CA ASN A 120 28.58 -7.33 25.04
C ASN A 120 30.00 -6.81 24.76
N CYS A 121 30.96 -7.16 25.61
CA CYS A 121 32.37 -6.78 25.43
C CYS A 121 33.01 -7.32 24.13
N ALA A 122 32.42 -8.33 23.51
CA ALA A 122 32.84 -8.88 22.22
C ALA A 122 32.20 -8.16 21.01
N LYS A 123 31.47 -7.05 21.23
CA LYS A 123 30.67 -6.34 20.21
C LYS A 123 29.58 -7.21 19.57
N GLU A 124 29.12 -8.25 20.26
CA GLU A 124 28.01 -9.08 19.85
C GLU A 124 26.74 -8.65 20.60
N GLY A 125 25.61 -8.63 19.91
CA GLY A 125 24.35 -8.25 20.52
C GLY A 125 23.29 -7.88 19.48
N TYR A 126 22.34 -7.05 19.86
CA TYR A 126 21.17 -6.74 19.04
C TYR A 126 20.88 -5.25 19.01
N ILE A 127 20.18 -4.83 17.96
CA ILE A 127 19.69 -3.47 17.75
C ILE A 127 18.16 -3.54 17.79
N ASN A 128 17.56 -2.81 18.71
CA ASN A 128 16.12 -2.59 18.77
C ASN A 128 15.76 -1.40 17.88
N LEU A 129 14.73 -1.56 17.08
CA LEU A 129 14.25 -0.58 16.13
C LEU A 129 12.76 -0.36 16.33
N GLU A 130 12.37 0.90 16.34
CA GLU A 130 10.98 1.31 16.24
C GLU A 130 10.74 1.87 14.83
N MET A 131 9.65 1.44 14.20
CA MET A 131 9.25 1.92 12.89
C MET A 131 7.77 2.28 12.90
N ARG A 132 7.44 3.33 12.16
CA ARG A 132 6.07 3.78 11.93
C ARG A 132 5.67 3.49 10.49
N LEU A 133 4.47 2.95 10.30
CA LEU A 133 3.90 2.77 8.97
C LEU A 133 3.28 4.08 8.45
N ASN A 134 3.20 4.23 7.13
CA ASN A 134 2.45 5.31 6.50
C ASN A 134 0.92 5.12 6.60
N ALA A 135 0.49 3.86 6.66
CA ALA A 135 -0.90 3.41 6.64
C ALA A 135 -1.14 2.39 7.77
N PRO A 136 -2.40 2.15 8.17
CA PRO A 136 -2.71 1.17 9.22
C PRO A 136 -2.53 -0.30 8.79
N TYR A 137 -2.10 -0.56 7.55
CA TYR A 137 -2.08 -1.86 6.89
C TYR A 137 -0.88 -2.03 5.94
N GLY A 138 -0.65 -3.24 5.46
CA GLY A 138 0.24 -3.54 4.34
C GLY A 138 -0.47 -3.45 2.99
N TYR A 139 0.31 -3.37 1.92
CA TYR A 139 -0.20 -3.36 0.54
C TYR A 139 0.20 -4.64 -0.18
N SER A 140 -0.71 -5.25 -0.93
CA SER A 140 -0.34 -6.34 -1.84
C SER A 140 0.64 -5.87 -2.92
N ASN A 141 1.11 -6.81 -3.75
CA ASN A 141 1.70 -6.45 -5.04
C ASN A 141 0.74 -5.58 -5.87
N LEU A 142 1.32 -4.70 -6.70
CA LEU A 142 0.57 -3.83 -7.62
C LEU A 142 -0.06 -4.67 -8.73
N PHE A 143 -1.40 -4.63 -8.82
CA PHE A 143 -2.13 -5.16 -9.95
C PHE A 143 -2.09 -4.16 -11.09
N ASN A 144 -1.91 -4.65 -12.31
CA ASN A 144 -1.76 -3.86 -13.51
C ASN A 144 -2.50 -4.55 -14.66
N ASN A 145 -3.82 -4.37 -14.70
CA ASN A 145 -4.68 -5.10 -15.63
C ASN A 145 -4.88 -4.27 -16.91
N ASP A 146 -4.29 -4.71 -18.03
CA ASP A 146 -4.34 -4.03 -19.33
C ASP A 146 -5.39 -4.67 -20.25
N TYR A 147 -6.21 -3.85 -20.89
CA TYR A 147 -7.25 -4.27 -21.80
C TYR A 147 -7.30 -3.40 -23.05
N ARG A 148 -7.52 -4.03 -24.21
CA ARG A 148 -7.93 -3.35 -25.45
C ARG A 148 -9.43 -3.56 -25.65
N ILE A 149 -10.14 -2.47 -25.92
CA ILE A 149 -11.59 -2.43 -26.03
C ILE A 149 -11.98 -1.81 -27.36
N LYS A 150 -12.92 -2.46 -28.04
CA LYS A 150 -13.57 -1.97 -29.25
C LYS A 150 -15.08 -2.01 -29.02
N GLY A 151 -15.73 -0.86 -29.05
CA GLY A 151 -17.15 -0.69 -28.74
C GLY A 151 -17.43 -0.81 -27.24
N GLU A 152 -17.56 -2.03 -26.73
CA GLU A 152 -17.96 -2.30 -25.36
C GLU A 152 -17.35 -3.62 -24.84
N LYS A 153 -16.91 -3.64 -23.59
CA LYS A 153 -16.42 -4.86 -22.91
C LYS A 153 -16.74 -4.84 -21.42
N VAL A 154 -17.12 -5.99 -20.87
CA VAL A 154 -17.21 -6.21 -19.43
C VAL A 154 -15.94 -6.91 -18.94
N ILE A 155 -15.38 -6.40 -17.86
CA ILE A 155 -14.13 -6.84 -17.24
C ILE A 155 -14.41 -7.20 -15.79
N ASP A 156 -13.87 -8.34 -15.36
CA ASP A 156 -13.95 -8.78 -13.98
C ASP A 156 -12.70 -8.33 -13.22
N ILE A 157 -12.89 -7.55 -12.16
CA ILE A 157 -11.83 -7.08 -11.26
C ILE A 157 -12.13 -7.59 -9.86
N TYR A 158 -11.22 -8.34 -9.27
CA TYR A 158 -11.36 -8.85 -7.91
C TYR A 158 -10.70 -7.89 -6.91
N ASN A 159 -11.38 -7.62 -5.79
CA ASN A 159 -10.82 -6.98 -4.62
C ASN A 159 -10.64 -8.04 -3.52
N GLY A 160 -9.38 -8.40 -3.22
CA GLY A 160 -9.00 -9.39 -2.23
C GLY A 160 -8.60 -8.81 -0.87
N SER A 161 -8.94 -7.56 -0.59
CA SER A 161 -8.67 -6.95 0.72
C SER A 161 -9.39 -7.67 1.85
N ASP A 162 -8.69 -7.86 2.97
CA ASP A 162 -9.30 -8.35 4.22
C ASP A 162 -9.68 -7.20 5.17
N ILE A 163 -9.47 -5.97 4.72
CA ILE A 163 -9.91 -4.77 5.39
C ILE A 163 -11.19 -4.30 4.70
N ASP A 164 -12.21 -4.02 5.50
CA ASP A 164 -13.44 -3.41 5.02
C ASP A 164 -13.16 -1.97 4.57
N ASN A 165 -12.91 -1.83 3.26
CA ASN A 165 -12.69 -0.58 2.57
C ASN A 165 -12.93 -0.76 1.06
N PHE A 166 -13.38 0.31 0.40
CA PHE A 166 -13.37 0.37 -1.05
C PHE A 166 -11.97 0.65 -1.56
N ILE A 167 -11.61 0.02 -2.68
CA ILE A 167 -10.41 0.38 -3.44
C ILE A 167 -10.79 1.37 -4.53
N TYR A 168 -9.99 2.41 -4.70
CA TYR A 168 -10.15 3.38 -5.78
C TYR A 168 -9.04 3.15 -6.81
N PRO A 169 -9.25 2.28 -7.82
CA PRO A 169 -8.19 1.95 -8.76
C PRO A 169 -7.83 3.18 -9.58
N ASP A 170 -6.54 3.45 -9.69
CA ASP A 170 -6.02 4.39 -10.68
C ASP A 170 -6.27 3.82 -12.07
N ILE A 171 -6.59 4.71 -13.01
CA ILE A 171 -7.01 4.32 -14.35
C ILE A 171 -6.20 5.10 -15.36
N GLU A 172 -5.51 4.38 -16.23
CA GLU A 172 -4.87 4.97 -17.40
C GLU A 172 -5.59 4.48 -18.65
N PHE A 173 -5.92 5.39 -19.56
CA PHE A 173 -6.47 4.98 -20.85
C PHE A 173 -5.95 5.83 -22.00
N GLU A 174 -5.91 5.22 -23.17
CA GLU A 174 -5.62 5.86 -24.44
C GLU A 174 -6.77 5.59 -25.42
N LEU A 175 -7.43 6.64 -25.90
CA LEU A 175 -8.51 6.55 -26.90
C LEU A 175 -7.95 6.07 -28.24
N ARG A 176 -8.81 5.41 -29.03
CA ARG A 176 -8.49 4.85 -30.35
C ARG A 176 -9.61 5.13 -31.34
N ASP A 177 -9.34 4.92 -32.62
CA ASP A 177 -10.34 4.96 -33.70
C ASP A 177 -11.17 6.26 -33.74
N ASN A 178 -10.52 7.40 -33.46
CA ASN A 178 -11.15 8.73 -33.35
C ASN A 178 -12.26 8.85 -32.30
N SER A 179 -12.32 7.95 -31.32
CA SER A 179 -13.19 8.08 -30.15
C SER A 179 -12.83 9.34 -29.37
N THR A 180 -13.85 10.09 -28.95
CA THR A 180 -13.74 11.28 -28.08
C THR A 180 -14.40 11.06 -26.73
N ASP A 181 -15.13 9.96 -26.57
CA ASP A 181 -15.91 9.67 -25.38
C ASP A 181 -15.50 8.32 -24.80
N LEU A 182 -15.64 8.19 -23.48
CA LEU A 182 -15.39 6.95 -22.75
C LEU A 182 -16.35 6.86 -21.56
N THR A 183 -16.93 5.68 -21.35
CA THR A 183 -17.73 5.38 -20.17
C THR A 183 -17.16 4.18 -19.44
N ILE A 184 -16.97 4.30 -18.13
CA ILE A 184 -16.54 3.22 -17.24
C ILE A 184 -17.60 3.07 -16.16
N LYS A 185 -18.29 1.93 -16.13
CA LYS A 185 -19.38 1.63 -15.21
C LYS A 185 -19.03 0.45 -14.32
N ASN A 186 -19.08 0.63 -13.01
CA ASN A 186 -19.09 -0.49 -12.07
C ASN A 186 -20.53 -1.02 -11.98
N LEU A 187 -20.80 -2.15 -12.65
CA LEU A 187 -22.11 -2.80 -12.64
C LEU A 187 -22.46 -3.36 -11.26
N SER A 188 -21.48 -3.71 -10.43
CA SER A 188 -21.71 -4.24 -9.09
C SER A 188 -22.19 -3.17 -8.10
N LEU A 189 -21.82 -1.90 -8.31
CA LEU A 189 -22.18 -0.77 -7.44
C LEU A 189 -23.15 0.23 -8.10
N GLY A 190 -23.41 0.10 -9.40
CA GLY A 190 -24.26 1.03 -10.16
C GLY A 190 -23.61 2.40 -10.42
N GLU A 191 -22.31 2.54 -10.20
CA GLU A 191 -21.57 3.80 -10.38
C GLU A 191 -21.03 3.93 -11.81
N THR A 192 -21.08 5.14 -12.37
CA THR A 192 -20.58 5.42 -13.72
C THR A 192 -19.66 6.64 -13.70
N MET A 193 -18.48 6.48 -14.30
CA MET A 193 -17.55 7.54 -14.66
C MET A 193 -17.63 7.76 -16.17
N GLU A 194 -17.80 9.02 -16.58
CA GLU A 194 -18.05 9.39 -17.98
C GLU A 194 -17.11 10.51 -18.39
N PHE A 195 -16.60 10.39 -19.61
CA PHE A 195 -15.80 11.39 -20.28
C PHE A 195 -16.41 11.71 -21.64
N ASN A 196 -16.59 13.00 -21.92
CA ASN A 196 -17.18 13.48 -23.17
C ASN A 196 -16.34 14.59 -23.79
N ASN A 197 -16.34 14.68 -25.12
CA ASN A 197 -15.64 15.72 -25.86
C ASN A 197 -14.11 15.76 -25.58
N LEU A 198 -13.48 14.61 -25.37
CA LEU A 198 -12.03 14.50 -25.33
C LEU A 198 -11.43 14.67 -26.73
N VAL A 199 -10.12 14.88 -26.80
CA VAL A 199 -9.41 14.95 -28.08
C VAL A 199 -9.14 13.53 -28.58
N SER A 200 -9.25 13.33 -29.89
CA SER A 200 -8.96 12.04 -30.53
C SER A 200 -7.57 11.53 -30.13
N ASN A 201 -7.49 10.24 -29.79
CA ASN A 201 -6.29 9.59 -29.28
C ASN A 201 -5.75 10.18 -27.98
N ASP A 202 -6.59 10.83 -27.15
CA ASP A 202 -6.14 11.29 -25.83
C ASP A 202 -5.59 10.15 -24.98
N HIS A 203 -4.55 10.46 -24.20
CA HIS A 203 -3.93 9.56 -23.24
C HIS A 203 -4.02 10.18 -21.87
N ILE A 204 -4.81 9.59 -20.99
CA ILE A 204 -5.24 10.18 -19.73
C ILE A 204 -4.87 9.24 -18.57
N MET A 205 -4.41 9.84 -17.48
CA MET A 205 -4.23 9.18 -16.19
C MET A 205 -5.22 9.78 -15.17
N ILE A 206 -5.90 8.90 -14.46
CA ILE A 206 -6.84 9.21 -13.39
C ILE A 206 -6.21 8.70 -12.09
N TYR A 207 -5.78 9.63 -11.24
CA TYR A 207 -5.31 9.36 -9.89
C TYR A 207 -6.52 9.29 -8.95
N ASN A 208 -7.12 8.11 -8.93
CA ASN A 208 -8.34 7.84 -8.19
C ASN A 208 -8.03 7.59 -6.71
N GLU A 209 -6.89 6.98 -6.39
CA GLU A 209 -6.43 6.87 -5.01
C GLU A 209 -5.70 8.15 -4.59
N GLY A 210 -6.10 8.73 -3.45
CA GLY A 210 -5.47 9.94 -2.91
C GLY A 210 -5.89 11.24 -3.60
N LEU A 211 -5.17 11.66 -4.64
CA LEU A 211 -5.23 13.03 -5.20
C LEU A 211 -6.58 13.40 -5.82
N LYS A 212 -7.36 12.41 -6.29
CA LYS A 212 -8.63 12.61 -7.00
C LYS A 212 -8.47 13.57 -8.19
N ASP A 213 -7.47 13.30 -9.02
CA ASP A 213 -7.07 14.16 -10.14
C ASP A 213 -7.10 13.40 -11.48
N MET A 214 -7.24 14.14 -12.57
CA MET A 214 -7.33 13.63 -13.94
C MET A 214 -6.45 14.48 -14.85
N VAL A 215 -5.43 13.86 -15.45
CA VAL A 215 -4.42 14.57 -16.26
C VAL A 215 -4.25 13.93 -17.62
N SER A 216 -4.03 14.75 -18.64
CA SER A 216 -3.53 14.25 -19.92
C SER A 216 -2.03 14.03 -19.83
N LEU A 217 -1.61 12.84 -20.26
CA LEU A 217 -0.21 12.46 -20.38
C LEU A 217 0.43 13.04 -21.66
N LYS A 218 -0.38 13.56 -22.59
CA LYS A 218 0.09 14.24 -23.82
C LYS A 218 0.21 15.75 -23.64
N ASP A 219 -0.74 16.37 -22.97
CA ASP A 219 -0.77 17.82 -22.74
C ASP A 219 -1.27 18.13 -21.33
N LYS A 220 -0.31 18.41 -20.44
CA LYS A 220 -0.58 18.68 -19.02
C LYS A 220 -1.28 20.02 -18.75
N SER A 221 -1.40 20.90 -19.75
CA SER A 221 -2.09 22.19 -19.59
C SER A 221 -3.62 22.06 -19.68
N ARG A 222 -4.11 20.93 -20.21
CA ARG A 222 -5.53 20.69 -20.41
C ARG A 222 -6.23 20.24 -19.14
N ASN A 223 -7.38 20.85 -18.87
CA ASN A 223 -8.23 20.49 -17.75
C ASN A 223 -9.16 19.33 -18.11
N ILE A 224 -8.70 18.09 -17.90
CA ILE A 224 -9.48 16.88 -18.19
C ILE A 224 -10.71 16.77 -17.30
N PHE A 225 -10.67 17.34 -16.10
CA PHE A 225 -11.78 17.31 -15.15
C PHE A 225 -13.05 17.96 -15.71
N GLN A 226 -12.93 18.99 -16.56
CA GLN A 226 -14.06 19.63 -17.24
C GLN A 226 -14.78 18.72 -18.25
N HIS A 227 -14.07 17.73 -18.77
CA HIS A 227 -14.60 16.75 -19.72
C HIS A 227 -15.17 15.51 -19.02
N SER A 228 -15.23 15.50 -17.69
CA SER A 228 -15.70 14.37 -16.89
C SER A 228 -16.98 14.68 -16.13
N ASN A 229 -17.70 13.64 -15.72
CA ASN A 229 -18.79 13.78 -14.74
C ASN A 229 -18.29 13.90 -13.28
N LYS A 230 -16.97 14.04 -13.06
CA LYS A 230 -16.31 14.22 -11.75
C LYS A 230 -16.54 13.07 -10.77
N LYS A 231 -17.01 11.92 -11.25
CA LYS A 231 -17.20 10.71 -10.45
C LYS A 231 -15.97 9.83 -10.53
N PHE A 232 -15.75 9.09 -9.46
CA PHE A 232 -14.63 8.19 -9.27
C PHE A 232 -15.18 6.80 -8.97
N ILE A 233 -14.87 5.82 -9.81
CA ILE A 233 -15.32 4.45 -9.57
C ILE A 233 -14.57 3.85 -8.39
N LYS A 234 -15.22 2.97 -7.64
CA LYS A 234 -14.60 2.22 -6.56
C LYS A 234 -14.89 0.73 -6.68
N LEU A 235 -14.11 -0.09 -6.00
CA LEU A 235 -14.22 -1.55 -6.00
C LEU A 235 -14.61 -2.02 -4.60
N GLN A 236 -15.77 -2.68 -4.48
CA GLN A 236 -16.17 -3.35 -3.24
C GLN A 236 -15.38 -4.64 -3.04
N TYR A 237 -15.39 -5.21 -1.83
CA TYR A 237 -14.80 -6.52 -1.59
C TYR A 237 -15.38 -7.59 -2.53
N GLY A 238 -14.53 -8.49 -3.02
CA GLY A 238 -14.93 -9.55 -3.94
C GLY A 238 -14.94 -9.13 -5.41
N LEU A 239 -15.83 -9.74 -6.20
CA LEU A 239 -15.87 -9.56 -7.65
C LEU A 239 -16.61 -8.28 -8.05
N ASN A 240 -15.94 -7.41 -8.81
CA ASN A 240 -16.49 -6.20 -9.41
C ASN A 240 -16.56 -6.36 -10.93
N ARG A 241 -17.74 -6.17 -11.50
CA ARG A 241 -17.95 -6.21 -12.95
C ARG A 241 -17.88 -4.80 -13.52
N ILE A 242 -16.81 -4.49 -14.23
CA ILE A 242 -16.57 -3.17 -14.82
C ILE A 242 -16.88 -3.21 -16.32
N GLN A 243 -17.92 -2.51 -16.73
CA GLN A 243 -18.24 -2.30 -18.14
C GLN A 243 -17.53 -1.05 -18.64
N VAL A 244 -16.80 -1.17 -19.74
CA VAL A 244 -16.15 -0.05 -20.41
C VAL A 244 -16.74 0.07 -21.82
N LYS A 245 -17.16 1.28 -22.19
CA LYS A 245 -17.70 1.63 -23.51
C LYS A 245 -16.85 2.73 -24.14
N GLY A 246 -16.50 2.56 -25.41
CA GLY A 246 -15.57 3.40 -26.16
C GLY A 246 -14.41 2.59 -26.73
N ASN A 247 -13.81 3.07 -27.82
CA ASN A 247 -12.63 2.43 -28.41
C ASN A 247 -11.38 2.93 -27.69
N CYS A 248 -10.73 2.08 -26.90
CA CYS A 248 -9.57 2.47 -26.11
C CYS A 248 -8.66 1.30 -25.74
N ARG A 249 -7.47 1.63 -25.26
CA ARG A 249 -6.66 0.77 -24.38
C ARG A 249 -6.79 1.31 -22.97
N ILE A 250 -7.18 0.49 -22.00
CA ILE A 250 -7.37 0.88 -20.60
C ILE A 250 -6.57 -0.01 -19.66
N ARG A 251 -6.10 0.58 -18.56
CA ARG A 251 -5.28 -0.06 -17.55
C ARG A 251 -5.81 0.31 -16.18
N PHE A 252 -6.07 -0.69 -15.34
CA PHE A 252 -6.45 -0.50 -13.95
C PHE A 252 -5.26 -0.83 -13.06
N LEU A 253 -4.85 0.13 -12.23
CA LEU A 253 -3.75 0.00 -11.27
C LEU A 253 -4.29 0.09 -9.85
N TYR A 254 -4.02 -0.91 -9.03
CA TYR A 254 -4.48 -0.94 -7.64
C TYR A 254 -3.70 -1.94 -6.79
N GLN A 255 -3.78 -1.78 -5.47
CA GLN A 255 -3.24 -2.70 -4.47
C GLN A 255 -4.33 -3.03 -3.45
N TYR A 256 -4.30 -4.24 -2.91
CA TYR A 256 -5.17 -4.60 -1.79
C TYR A 256 -4.55 -4.04 -0.50
N PRO A 257 -5.28 -3.21 0.28
CA PRO A 257 -4.98 -3.04 1.69
C PRO A 257 -5.20 -4.37 2.43
N ILE A 258 -4.18 -4.81 3.18
CA ILE A 258 -4.14 -6.08 3.91
C ILE A 258 -3.76 -5.85 5.38
N GLY A 259 -4.61 -6.30 6.29
CA GLY A 259 -4.42 -6.21 7.74
C GLY A 259 -3.30 -7.11 8.27
N PHE A 260 -2.89 -6.87 9.51
CA PHE A 260 -1.89 -7.71 10.18
C PHE A 260 -2.46 -9.09 10.53
N LYS A 261 -1.59 -10.11 10.53
CA LYS A 261 -1.91 -11.52 10.79
C LYS A 261 -0.77 -12.19 11.55
#